data_AF-A0A948GH98-F1
#
_entry.id   AF-A0A948GH98-F1
#
_cell.length_a   1.000
_cell.length_b   1.000
_cell.length_c   1.000
_cell.angle_alpha   90.00
_cell.angle_beta   90.00
_cell.angle_gamma   90.00
#
_symmetry.space_group_name_H-M   'P 1'
#
loop_
_entity.id
_entity.type
_entity.pdbx_description
1 polymer ?
#
loop_
_entity_poly.entity_id
_entity_poly.type
_entity_poly.pdbx_seq_one_letter_code
_entity_poly.pdbx_strand_id
1 'polypeptide(L)'
;MATTVKAQSDFDTSVARELIAHENELINHRLTWFITLQGLLMAALGFAWDKTDARGLVFVFCGLGILSAISTATILWGGAAAIERLSMIEELHKGGMVIGRRATLFEKIFYPWFAMPVLFAVAWALICWLNWVRHS
;
A
#
# COMPACT_ATOMS: atom_id res chain seq x y z
N MET A 1 12.52 -34.29 26.56
CA MET A 1 12.96 -33.82 25.22
C MET A 1 11.79 -33.35 24.36
N ALA A 2 10.65 -34.05 24.32
CA ALA A 2 9.47 -33.60 23.56
C ALA A 2 8.81 -32.30 24.10
N THR A 3 8.84 -32.08 25.42
CA THR A 3 8.28 -30.88 26.07
C THR A 3 9.05 -29.60 25.78
N THR A 4 10.37 -29.67 25.63
CA THR A 4 11.21 -28.50 25.33
C THR A 4 11.09 -28.06 23.87
N VAL A 5 10.87 -29.00 22.95
CA VAL A 5 10.66 -28.70 21.52
C VAL A 5 9.32 -28.00 21.30
N LYS A 6 8.26 -28.44 21.99
CA LYS A 6 6.93 -27.82 21.88
C LYS A 6 6.89 -26.39 22.45
N ALA A 7 7.58 -26.15 23.57
CA ALA A 7 7.67 -24.82 24.15
C ALA A 7 8.41 -23.83 23.22
N GLN A 8 9.45 -24.28 22.52
CA GLN A 8 10.17 -23.47 21.55
C GLN A 8 9.30 -23.14 20.32
N SER A 9 8.59 -24.12 19.77
CA SER A 9 7.70 -23.88 18.61
C SER A 9 6.56 -22.92 18.94
N ASP A 10 6.00 -23.02 20.14
CA ASP A 10 4.92 -22.14 20.58
C ASP A 10 5.42 -20.69 20.71
N PHE A 11 6.64 -20.50 21.23
CA PHE A 11 7.31 -19.20 21.27
C PHE A 11 7.54 -18.62 19.87
N ASP A 12 8.10 -19.40 18.94
CA ASP A 12 8.40 -18.95 17.58
C ASP A 12 7.13 -18.52 16.81
N THR A 13 6.01 -19.23 16.99
CA THR A 13 4.73 -18.83 16.35
C THR A 13 4.13 -17.56 16.96
N SER A 14 4.31 -17.33 18.27
CA SER A 14 3.84 -16.09 18.91
C SER A 14 4.60 -14.86 18.40
N VAL A 15 5.92 -14.98 18.24
CA VAL A 15 6.77 -13.94 17.66
C VAL A 15 6.38 -13.66 16.20
N ALA A 16 6.15 -14.69 15.39
CA ALA A 16 5.72 -14.50 14.00
C ALA A 16 4.39 -13.72 13.91
N ARG A 17 3.41 -14.03 14.77
CA ARG A 17 2.14 -13.28 14.81
C ARG A 17 2.32 -11.84 15.26
N GLU A 18 3.17 -11.59 16.25
CA GLU A 18 3.49 -10.23 16.70
C GLU A 18 4.13 -9.41 15.59
N LEU A 19 5.08 -9.99 14.85
CA LEU A 19 5.71 -9.34 13.69
C LEU A 19 4.70 -9.05 12.57
N ILE A 20 3.78 -9.99 12.27
CA ILE A 20 2.72 -9.77 11.28
C ILE A 20 1.78 -8.65 11.72
N ALA A 21 1.39 -8.62 12.99
CA ALA A 21 0.54 -7.56 13.54
C ALA A 21 1.23 -6.19 13.46
N HIS A 22 2.52 -6.14 13.78
CA HIS A 22 3.33 -4.93 13.65
C HIS A 22 3.42 -4.42 12.21
N GLU A 23 3.72 -5.31 11.24
CA GLU A 23 3.76 -4.93 9.82
C GLU A 23 2.39 -4.42 9.32
N ASN A 24 1.29 -5.02 9.76
CA ASN A 24 -0.04 -4.56 9.40
C ASN A 24 -0.34 -3.14 9.94
N GLU A 25 0.09 -2.84 11.18
CA GLU A 25 -0.03 -1.50 11.75
C GLU A 25 0.82 -0.47 10.99
N LEU A 26 2.04 -0.84 10.60
CA LEU A 26 2.90 0.00 9.77
C LEU A 26 2.28 0.29 8.40
N ILE A 27 1.69 -0.71 7.75
CA ILE A 27 0.96 -0.55 6.49
C ILE A 27 -0.20 0.42 6.66
N ASN A 28 -1.00 0.26 7.72
CA ASN A 28 -2.15 1.12 8.00
C ASN A 28 -1.74 2.59 8.23
N HIS A 29 -0.68 2.81 9.02
CA HIS A 29 -0.11 4.15 9.22
C HIS A 29 0.39 4.78 7.91
N ARG A 30 1.10 4.02 7.07
CA ARG A 30 1.59 4.49 5.77
C ARG A 30 0.44 4.87 4.84
N LEU A 31 -0.63 4.07 4.79
CA LEU A 31 -1.83 4.37 4.01
C LEU A 31 -2.55 5.63 4.51
N THR A 32 -2.64 5.80 5.83
CA THR A 32 -3.26 6.99 6.44
C THR A 32 -2.51 8.26 6.03
N TRP A 33 -1.19 8.26 6.13
CA TRP A 33 -0.35 9.38 5.68
C TRP A 33 -0.43 9.61 4.18
N PHE A 34 -0.46 8.54 3.39
CA PHE A 34 -0.63 8.62 1.94
C PHE A 34 -1.96 9.31 1.57
N ILE A 35 -3.08 8.84 2.11
CA ILE A 35 -4.41 9.42 1.83
C ILE A 35 -4.45 10.89 2.26
N THR A 36 -3.86 11.22 3.40
CA THR A 36 -3.79 12.59 3.90
C THR A 36 -3.02 13.50 2.92
N LEU A 37 -1.85 13.06 2.44
CA LEU A 37 -1.06 13.81 1.45
C LEU A 37 -1.80 13.95 0.13
N GLN A 38 -2.46 12.89 -0.36
CA GLN A 38 -3.25 12.95 -1.59
C GLN A 38 -4.42 13.92 -1.47
N GLY A 39 -5.12 13.92 -0.33
CA GLY A 39 -6.19 14.88 -0.04
C GLY A 39 -5.70 16.33 -0.02
N LEU A 40 -4.56 16.59 0.62
CA LEU A 40 -3.94 17.92 0.64
C LEU A 40 -3.53 18.40 -0.76
N LEU A 41 -2.94 17.52 -1.57
CA LEU A 41 -2.57 17.83 -2.96
C LEU A 41 -3.81 18.13 -3.81
N MET A 42 -4.89 17.36 -3.67
CA MET A 42 -6.15 17.61 -4.38
C MET A 42 -6.81 18.91 -3.93
N ALA A 43 -6.79 19.23 -2.63
CA ALA A 43 -7.28 20.50 -2.13
C ALA A 43 -6.47 21.68 -2.69
N ALA A 44 -5.15 21.58 -2.69
CA ALA A 44 -4.25 22.59 -3.28
C ALA A 44 -4.50 22.78 -4.78
N LEU A 45 -4.74 21.68 -5.51
CA LEU A 45 -5.13 21.72 -6.92
C LEU A 45 -6.46 22.47 -7.10
N GLY A 46 -7.46 22.21 -6.26
CA GLY A 46 -8.75 22.90 -6.28
C GLY A 46 -8.61 24.43 -6.17
N PHE A 47 -7.71 24.92 -5.32
CA PHE A 47 -7.42 26.36 -5.20
C PHE A 47 -6.67 26.94 -6.41
N ALA A 48 -5.92 26.11 -7.13
CA ALA A 48 -5.15 26.52 -8.31
C ALA A 48 -5.96 26.45 -9.61
N TRP A 49 -7.09 25.73 -9.62
CA TRP A 49 -7.82 25.37 -10.85
C TRP A 49 -8.34 26.56 -11.66
N ASP A 50 -8.85 27.60 -10.99
CA ASP A 50 -9.41 28.80 -11.66
C ASP A 50 -8.35 29.85 -12.03
N LYS A 51 -7.08 29.64 -11.66
CA LYS A 51 -6.03 30.62 -11.91
C LYS A 51 -5.33 30.31 -13.23
N THR A 52 -5.54 31.17 -14.23
CA THR A 52 -4.95 31.06 -15.57
C THR A 52 -3.42 31.05 -15.59
N ASP A 53 -2.77 31.61 -14.57
CA ASP A 53 -1.31 31.69 -14.41
C ASP A 53 -0.73 30.49 -13.61
N ALA A 54 -1.57 29.66 -12.99
CA ALA A 54 -1.14 28.54 -12.14
C ALA A 54 -0.94 27.22 -12.91
N ARG A 55 -0.83 27.26 -14.24
CA ARG A 55 -0.73 26.06 -15.09
C ARG A 55 0.47 25.19 -14.75
N GLY A 56 1.63 25.81 -14.49
CA GLY A 56 2.83 25.10 -14.08
C GLY A 56 2.65 24.34 -12.76
N LEU A 57 1.91 24.93 -11.80
CA LEU A 57 1.61 24.31 -10.52
C LEU A 57 0.75 23.05 -10.66
N VAL A 58 -0.20 23.03 -11.61
CA VAL A 58 -1.04 21.85 -11.88
C VAL A 58 -0.18 20.66 -12.31
N PHE A 59 0.78 20.86 -13.22
CA PHE A 59 1.70 19.79 -13.64
C PHE A 59 2.61 19.32 -12.50
N VAL A 60 3.08 20.24 -11.65
CA VAL A 60 3.87 19.90 -10.47
C VAL A 60 3.06 19.06 -9.48
N PHE A 61 1.80 19.42 -9.20
CA PHE A 61 0.92 18.63 -8.34
C PHE A 61 0.63 17.25 -8.93
N CYS A 62 0.39 17.16 -10.24
CA CYS A 62 0.21 15.87 -10.91
C CYS A 62 1.46 14.99 -10.79
N GLY A 63 2.65 15.56 -11.02
CA GLY A 63 3.92 14.85 -10.88
C GLY A 63 4.15 14.35 -9.46
N LEU A 64 3.94 15.21 -8.45
CA LEU A 64 4.05 14.83 -7.04
C LEU A 64 3.03 13.77 -6.63
N GLY A 65 1.79 13.89 -7.12
CA GLY A 65 0.72 12.91 -6.88
C GLY A 65 1.05 11.52 -7.44
N ILE A 66 1.56 11.46 -8.67
CA ILE A 66 1.98 10.20 -9.32
C ILE A 66 3.20 9.62 -8.62
N LEU A 67 4.24 10.41 -8.37
CA LEU A 67 5.47 9.95 -7.72
C LEU A 67 5.21 9.42 -6.31
N SER A 68 4.40 10.13 -5.53
CA SER A 68 4.02 9.66 -4.19
C SER A 68 3.20 8.37 -4.24
N ALA A 69 2.27 8.23 -5.19
CA ALA A 69 1.52 7.00 -5.40
C ALA A 69 2.41 5.80 -5.77
N ILE A 70 3.37 5.98 -6.67
CA ILE A 70 4.33 4.93 -7.05
C ILE A 70 5.20 4.56 -5.85
N SER A 71 5.70 5.55 -5.12
CA SER A 71 6.53 5.33 -3.92
C SER A 71 5.77 4.53 -2.84
N THR A 72 4.52 4.87 -2.58
CA THR A 72 3.70 4.10 -1.62
C THR A 72 3.40 2.69 -2.11
N ALA A 73 3.14 2.50 -3.42
CA ALA A 73 2.91 1.17 -3.99
C ALA A 73 4.10 0.23 -3.83
N THR A 74 5.33 0.70 -4.07
CA THR A 74 6.54 -0.12 -3.92
C THR A 74 6.77 -0.54 -2.47
N ILE A 75 6.55 0.38 -1.52
CA ILE A 75 6.67 0.09 -0.08
C ILE A 75 5.65 -0.96 0.36
N LEU A 76 4.40 -0.85 -0.11
CA LEU A 76 3.34 -1.80 0.22
C LEU A 76 3.63 -3.20 -0.35
N TRP A 77 4.21 -3.29 -1.54
CA TRP A 77 4.60 -4.58 -2.12
C TRP A 77 5.67 -5.27 -1.27
N GLY A 78 6.64 -4.51 -0.77
CA GLY A 78 7.64 -5.03 0.17
C GLY A 78 7.03 -5.56 1.46
N GLY A 79 6.10 -4.81 2.06
CA GLY A 79 5.40 -5.22 3.29
C GLY A 79 4.55 -6.48 3.12
N ALA A 80 3.78 -6.57 2.02
CA ALA A 80 2.98 -7.75 1.73
C ALA A 80 3.85 -9.00 1.49
N ALA A 81 4.99 -8.85 0.83
CA ALA A 81 5.94 -9.95 0.64
C ALA A 81 6.56 -10.42 1.97
N ALA A 82 6.79 -9.52 2.93
CA ALA A 82 7.27 -9.88 4.27
C ALA A 82 6.22 -10.69 5.04
N ILE A 83 4.96 -10.25 5.03
CA ILE A 83 3.84 -10.96 5.68
C ILE A 83 3.65 -12.36 5.07
N GLU A 84 3.75 -12.49 3.75
CA GLU A 84 3.66 -13.79 3.06
C GLU A 84 4.78 -14.76 3.47
N ARG A 85 6.00 -14.25 3.68
CA ARG A 85 7.12 -15.07 4.18
C ARG A 85 6.92 -15.50 5.63
N LEU A 86 6.46 -14.60 6.49
CA LEU A 86 6.22 -14.89 7.92
C LEU A 86 5.06 -15.87 8.12
N SER A 87 3.98 -15.72 7.37
CA SER A 87 2.85 -16.65 7.40
C SER A 87 3.23 -18.05 6.93
N MET A 88 4.12 -18.18 5.94
CA MET A 88 4.63 -19.48 5.50
C MET A 88 5.41 -20.20 6.61
N ILE A 89 6.20 -19.47 7.39
CA ILE A 89 6.96 -20.04 8.53
C ILE A 89 6.01 -20.52 9.62
N GLU A 90 4.93 -19.77 9.89
CA GLU A 90 3.90 -20.15 10.86
C GLU A 90 3.13 -21.40 10.41
N GLU A 91 2.75 -21.49 9.13
CA GLU A 91 2.04 -22.66 8.56
C GLU A 91 2.89 -23.93 8.63
N LEU A 92 4.20 -23.82 8.34
CA LEU A 92 5.13 -24.95 8.43
C LEU A 92 5.22 -25.50 9.87
N HIS A 93 5.18 -24.61 10.87
CA HIS A 93 5.28 -24.99 12.29
C HIS A 93 3.98 -25.57 12.86
N LYS A 94 2.81 -25.14 12.39
CA LYS A 94 1.51 -25.60 12.92
C LYS A 94 1.00 -26.93 12.34
N GLY A 95 1.73 -27.56 11.41
CA GLY A 95 1.29 -28.83 10.82
C GLY A 95 0.08 -28.70 9.89
N GLY A 96 0.06 -27.66 9.04
CA GLY A 96 -0.76 -27.65 7.84
C GLY A 96 -2.26 -27.37 8.00
N MET A 97 -2.71 -26.83 9.14
CA MET A 97 -4.13 -26.50 9.35
C MET A 97 -4.32 -25.02 9.73
N VAL A 98 -4.01 -24.12 8.81
CA VAL A 98 -4.57 -22.77 8.81
C VAL A 98 -5.15 -22.54 7.40
N ILE A 99 -6.47 -22.48 7.31
CA ILE A 99 -7.20 -22.26 6.05
C ILE A 99 -7.09 -20.78 5.69
N GLY A 100 -6.04 -20.42 4.96
CA GLY A 100 -5.97 -19.19 4.19
C GLY A 100 -5.94 -19.55 2.71
N ARG A 101 -7.02 -19.29 1.97
CA ARG A 101 -7.01 -19.48 0.51
C ARG A 101 -5.87 -18.62 -0.06
N ARG A 102 -4.87 -19.28 -0.64
CA ARG A 102 -3.75 -18.62 -1.30
C ARG A 102 -4.32 -17.73 -2.41
N ALA A 103 -4.30 -16.43 -2.18
CA ALA A 103 -4.81 -15.48 -3.16
C ALA A 103 -3.97 -15.58 -4.44
N THR A 104 -4.64 -15.80 -5.56
CA THR A 104 -4.05 -15.72 -6.91
C THR A 104 -3.46 -14.31 -7.13
N LEU A 105 -2.48 -14.17 -8.03
CA LEU A 105 -1.87 -12.85 -8.35
C LEU A 105 -2.93 -11.78 -8.67
N PHE A 106 -4.06 -12.18 -9.25
CA PHE A 106 -5.19 -11.30 -9.53
C PHE A 106 -5.94 -10.85 -8.27
N GLU A 107 -6.19 -11.77 -7.32
CA GLU A 107 -6.77 -11.43 -6.01
C GLU A 107 -5.83 -10.54 -5.19
N LYS A 108 -4.50 -10.68 -5.37
CA LYS A 108 -3.51 -9.79 -4.73
C LYS A 108 -3.58 -8.35 -5.24
N ILE A 109 -3.88 -8.13 -6.52
CA ILE A 109 -4.09 -6.81 -7.12
C ILE A 109 -5.37 -6.14 -6.59
N PHE A 110 -6.41 -6.92 -6.30
CA PHE A 110 -7.69 -6.42 -5.80
C PHE A 110 -7.72 -6.20 -4.29
N TYR A 111 -6.63 -6.46 -3.56
CA TYR A 111 -6.60 -6.05 -2.18
C TYR A 111 -6.74 -4.52 -2.07
N PRO A 112 -7.62 -4.03 -1.17
CA PRO A 112 -7.94 -2.60 -1.06
C PRO A 112 -6.69 -1.72 -0.92
N TRP A 113 -5.68 -2.21 -0.22
CA TRP A 113 -4.43 -1.52 0.02
C TRP A 113 -3.56 -1.31 -1.23
N PHE A 114 -3.61 -2.21 -2.22
CA PHE A 114 -2.87 -2.03 -3.49
C PHE A 114 -3.65 -1.23 -4.53
N ALA A 115 -4.97 -1.38 -4.54
CA ALA A 115 -5.82 -0.63 -5.46
C ALA A 115 -5.75 0.88 -5.19
N MET A 116 -5.66 1.29 -3.92
CA MET A 116 -5.66 2.70 -3.51
C MET A 116 -4.57 3.55 -4.20
N PRO A 117 -3.25 3.25 -4.10
CA PRO A 117 -2.24 4.05 -4.80
C PRO A 117 -2.41 4.07 -6.32
N VAL A 118 -2.80 2.94 -6.92
CA VAL A 118 -3.01 2.85 -8.37
C VAL A 118 -4.17 3.75 -8.81
N LEU A 119 -5.28 3.75 -8.07
CA LEU A 119 -6.42 4.63 -8.34
C LEU A 119 -6.03 6.11 -8.27
N PHE A 120 -5.25 6.51 -7.27
CA PHE A 120 -4.75 7.89 -7.19
C PHE A 120 -3.79 8.24 -8.33
N ALA A 121 -2.87 7.34 -8.71
CA ALA A 121 -1.98 7.55 -9.84
C ALA A 121 -2.77 7.74 -11.16
N VAL A 122 -3.80 6.91 -11.38
CA VAL A 122 -4.70 7.04 -12.53
C VAL A 122 -5.48 8.35 -12.48
N ALA A 123 -5.99 8.75 -11.30
CA ALA A 123 -6.68 10.03 -11.14
C ALA A 123 -5.79 11.23 -11.51
N TRP A 124 -4.54 11.24 -11.04
CA TRP A 124 -3.57 12.29 -11.40
C TRP A 124 -3.20 12.27 -12.88
N ALA A 125 -3.03 11.08 -13.47
CA ALA A 125 -2.77 10.95 -14.90
C ALA A 125 -3.94 11.49 -15.74
N LEU A 126 -5.19 11.21 -15.34
CA LEU A 126 -6.39 11.74 -15.97
C LEU A 126 -6.47 13.26 -15.85
N ILE A 127 -6.19 13.82 -14.67
CA ILE A 127 -6.19 15.27 -14.46
C ILE A 127 -5.12 15.95 -15.34
N CYS A 128 -3.93 15.37 -15.40
CA CYS A 128 -2.83 15.85 -16.24
C CYS A 128 -3.21 15.80 -17.72
N TRP A 129 -3.80 14.68 -18.16
CA TRP A 129 -4.29 14.49 -19.53
C TRP A 129 -5.39 15.49 -19.91
N LEU A 130 -6.39 15.67 -19.06
CA LEU A 130 -7.48 16.63 -19.30
C LEU A 130 -6.96 18.07 -19.38
N ASN A 131 -6.02 18.44 -18.51
CA ASN A 131 -5.38 19.76 -18.58
C ASN A 131 -4.56 19.92 -19.86
N TRP A 132 -3.87 18.87 -20.30
CA TRP A 132 -3.14 18.89 -21.56
C TRP A 132 -4.08 19.09 -22.76
N VAL A 133 -5.13 18.29 -22.87
CA VAL A 133 -6.10 18.33 -23.99
C VAL A 133 -6.85 19.66 -24.04
N ARG A 134 -7.19 20.24 -22.88
CA ARG A 134 -7.86 21.56 -22.83
C ARG A 134 -7.00 22.68 -23.41
N HIS A 135 -5.68 22.50 -23.48
CA HIS A 135 -4.72 23.54 -23.82
C HIS A 135 -3.96 23.31 -25.14
N SER A 136 -4.12 22.15 -25.80
CA SER A 136 -3.64 21.92 -27.18
C SER A 136 -4.66 22.36 -28.21
#